data_AF-A0A1F7PX85-F1
#
_entry.id   AF-A0A1F7PX85-F1
#
_cell.length_a   1.000
_cell.length_b   1.000
_cell.length_c   1.000
_cell.angle_alpha   90.00
_cell.angle_beta   90.00
_cell.angle_gamma   90.00
#
_symmetry.space_group_name_H-M   'P 1'
#
loop_
_entity.id
_entity.type
_entity.pdbx_description
1 polymer ?
#
loop_
_entity_poly.entity_id
_entity_poly.type
_entity_poly.pdbx_seq_one_letter_code
_entity_poly.pdbx_strand_id
1 'polypeptide(L)'
;MAQTSYKETLLGMIEKLVRGQWSVAEFEQAYYDYYLEKVPDGVLTDEDHRFFGSVQEKLDWTAKTPTTDEKKGGWLTQEEFVKWVRLQRDLYFGRLA
;
A
#
# COMPACT_ATOMS: atom_id res chain seq x y z
N MET A 1 -0.37 25.14 11.73
CA MET A 1 0.07 24.09 10.80
C MET A 1 -0.69 22.83 11.19
N ALA A 2 -1.54 22.30 10.32
CA ALA A 2 -2.28 21.08 10.65
C ALA A 2 -1.28 19.93 10.78
N GLN A 3 -1.23 19.30 11.95
CA GLN A 3 -0.48 18.07 12.13
C GLN A 3 -1.22 16.99 11.33
N THR A 4 -0.68 16.57 10.21
CA THR A 4 -1.22 15.47 9.41
C THR A 4 -1.15 14.19 10.24
N SER A 5 -2.26 13.48 10.37
CA SER A 5 -2.32 12.21 11.08
C SER A 5 -1.50 11.12 10.37
N TYR A 6 -1.11 10.08 11.09
CA TYR A 6 -0.41 8.92 10.51
C TYR A 6 -1.21 8.29 9.36
N LYS A 7 -2.52 8.15 9.56
CA LYS A 7 -3.48 7.69 8.55
C LYS A 7 -3.45 8.54 7.28
N GLU A 8 -3.57 9.85 7.42
CA GLU A 8 -3.54 10.76 6.26
C GLU A 8 -2.21 10.70 5.52
N THR A 9 -1.11 10.51 6.24
CA THR A 9 0.22 10.36 5.62
C THR A 9 0.31 9.07 4.80
N LEU A 10 -0.11 7.93 5.37
CA LEU A 10 -0.16 6.64 4.65
C LEU A 10 -1.08 6.71 3.42
N LEU A 11 -2.27 7.30 3.55
CA LEU A 11 -3.18 7.52 2.43
C LEU A 11 -2.56 8.42 1.36
N GLY A 12 -1.82 9.45 1.77
CA GLY A 12 -1.08 10.32 0.85
C GLY A 12 -0.02 9.57 0.05
N MET A 13 0.69 8.63 0.66
CA MET A 13 1.65 7.77 -0.03
C MET A 13 0.96 6.85 -1.04
N ILE A 14 -0.15 6.23 -0.65
CA ILE A 14 -0.96 5.38 -1.54
C ILE A 14 -1.50 6.19 -2.72
N GLU A 15 -1.98 7.43 -2.49
CA GLU A 15 -2.45 8.31 -3.54
C GLU A 15 -1.34 8.69 -4.54
N LYS A 16 -0.10 8.91 -4.08
CA LYS A 16 1.03 9.15 -4.97
C LYS A 16 1.33 7.94 -5.85
N LEU A 17 1.30 6.73 -5.28
CA LEU A 17 1.50 5.48 -6.03
C LEU A 17 0.42 5.30 -7.11
N VAL A 18 -0.86 5.34 -6.74
CA VAL A 18 -1.98 5.05 -7.67
C VAL A 18 -2.15 6.12 -8.76
N ARG A 19 -1.63 7.34 -8.54
CA ARG A 19 -1.57 8.40 -9.55
C ARG A 19 -0.34 8.32 -10.45
N GLY A 20 0.57 7.37 -10.20
CA GLY A 20 1.83 7.23 -10.93
C GLY A 20 2.82 8.36 -10.64
N GLN A 21 2.67 9.07 -9.52
CA GLN A 21 3.62 10.08 -9.06
C GLN A 21 4.85 9.45 -8.42
N TRP A 22 4.68 8.26 -7.83
CA TRP A 22 5.75 7.41 -7.32
C TRP A 22 5.76 6.08 -8.04
N SER A 23 6.96 5.57 -8.30
CA SER A 23 7.19 4.18 -8.67
C SER A 23 6.94 3.25 -7.49
N VAL A 24 6.79 1.94 -7.76
CA VAL A 24 6.64 0.94 -6.69
C VAL A 24 7.85 0.92 -5.76
N ALA A 25 9.06 1.12 -6.29
CA ALA A 25 10.30 1.13 -5.48
C ALA A 25 10.37 2.35 -4.54
N GLU A 26 10.00 3.54 -5.01
CA GLU A 26 9.93 4.75 -4.16
C GLU A 26 8.85 4.59 -3.09
N PHE A 27 7.71 4.00 -3.47
CA PHE A 27 6.63 3.72 -2.54
C PHE A 27 7.05 2.72 -1.47
N GLU A 28 7.68 1.60 -1.84
CA GLU A 28 8.14 0.55 -0.90
C GLU A 28 9.04 1.13 0.19
N GLN A 29 10.08 1.86 -0.21
CA GLN A 29 11.01 2.46 0.74
C GLN A 29 10.30 3.43 1.69
N ALA A 30 9.54 4.39 1.15
CA ALA A 30 8.88 5.41 1.97
C ALA A 30 7.77 4.83 2.85
N TYR A 31 7.03 3.85 2.34
CA TYR A 31 5.90 3.24 3.03
C TYR A 31 6.36 2.33 4.17
N TYR A 32 7.42 1.55 3.98
CA TYR A 32 7.97 0.68 5.03
C TYR A 32 8.59 1.51 6.15
N ASP A 33 9.44 2.49 5.81
CA ASP A 33 10.06 3.39 6.78
C ASP A 33 9.00 4.10 7.64
N TYR A 34 7.88 4.49 7.04
CA TYR A 34 6.82 5.19 7.77
C TYR A 34 5.91 4.24 8.56
N TYR A 35 5.34 3.22 7.90
CA TYR A 35 4.36 2.33 8.50
C TYR A 35 4.95 1.49 9.64
N LEU A 36 6.19 1.01 9.48
CA LEU A 36 6.82 0.14 10.47
C LEU A 36 7.52 0.92 11.59
N GLU A 37 8.15 2.06 11.28
CA GLU A 37 8.95 2.77 12.30
C GLU A 37 8.26 3.96 12.94
N LYS A 38 7.29 4.59 12.26
CA LYS A 38 6.75 5.88 12.69
C LYS A 38 5.34 5.78 13.23
N VAL A 39 4.55 4.78 12.82
CA VAL A 39 3.17 4.60 13.28
C VAL A 39 3.18 3.87 14.64
N PRO A 40 2.77 4.52 15.74
CA PRO A 40 2.68 3.85 17.04
C PRO A 40 1.49 2.89 17.10
N ASP A 41 1.59 1.89 17.97
CA ASP A 41 0.47 0.98 18.24
C ASP A 41 -0.76 1.73 18.77
N GLY A 42 -1.95 1.35 18.29
CA GLY A 42 -3.23 1.88 18.77
C GLY A 42 -3.65 3.25 18.22
N VAL A 43 -2.88 3.85 17.29
CA VAL A 43 -3.30 5.11 16.61
C VAL A 43 -4.18 4.88 15.40
N LEU A 44 -4.17 3.67 14.85
CA LEU A 44 -4.99 3.24 13.72
C LEU A 44 -6.13 2.36 14.23
N THR A 45 -7.26 2.39 13.53
CA THR A 45 -8.36 1.45 13.80
C THR A 45 -8.00 0.05 13.28
N ASP A 46 -8.75 -0.97 13.70
CA ASP A 46 -8.59 -2.33 13.15
C ASP A 46 -8.79 -2.37 11.63
N GLU A 47 -9.72 -1.56 11.10
CA GLU A 47 -9.95 -1.45 9.66
C GLU A 47 -8.76 -0.82 8.95
N ASP A 48 -8.19 0.24 9.52
CA ASP A 48 -6.98 0.90 9.01
C ASP A 48 -5.80 -0.07 9.00
N HIS A 49 -5.58 -0.81 10.09
CA HIS A 49 -4.52 -1.82 10.16
C HIS A 49 -4.71 -2.93 9.13
N ARG A 50 -5.93 -3.42 8.92
CA ARG A 50 -6.22 -4.42 7.89
C ARG A 50 -5.88 -3.89 6.50
N PHE A 51 -6.30 -2.67 6.18
CA PHE A 51 -6.02 -2.07 4.88
C PHE A 51 -4.51 -1.83 4.67
N PHE A 52 -3.88 -1.05 5.55
CA PHE A 52 -2.47 -0.69 5.40
C PHE A 52 -1.53 -1.90 5.52
N GLY A 53 -1.86 -2.85 6.39
CA GLY A 53 -1.16 -4.13 6.52
C GLY A 53 -1.29 -4.98 5.26
N SER A 54 -2.48 -5.08 4.66
CA SER A 54 -2.65 -5.82 3.40
C SER A 54 -1.85 -5.21 2.24
N VAL A 55 -1.70 -3.88 2.22
CA VAL A 55 -0.85 -3.20 1.22
C VAL A 55 0.61 -3.55 1.40
N GLN A 56 1.12 -3.54 2.64
CA GLN A 56 2.49 -3.96 2.95
C GLN A 56 2.69 -5.44 2.60
N GLU A 57 1.80 -6.32 3.06
CA GLU A 57 1.88 -7.75 2.75
C GLU A 57 1.86 -7.98 1.24
N LYS A 58 0.97 -7.34 0.48
CA LYS A 58 0.92 -7.55 -0.97
C LYS A 58 2.16 -6.99 -1.69
N LEU A 59 2.78 -5.95 -1.13
CA LEU A 59 4.03 -5.39 -1.65
C LEU A 59 5.19 -6.38 -1.51
N ASP A 60 5.26 -7.13 -0.39
CA ASP A 60 6.26 -8.20 -0.19
C ASP A 60 6.16 -9.32 -1.25
N TRP A 61 5.00 -9.47 -1.90
CA TRP A 61 4.75 -10.42 -2.99
C TRP A 61 4.72 -9.75 -4.37
N THR A 62 5.50 -8.69 -4.55
CA THR A 62 5.59 -7.95 -5.82
C THR A 62 7.01 -7.98 -6.37
N ALA A 63 7.16 -8.36 -7.64
CA ALA A 63 8.43 -8.32 -8.34
C ALA A 63 8.30 -7.53 -9.66
N LYS A 64 9.42 -7.00 -10.15
CA LYS A 64 9.45 -6.35 -11.47
C LYS A 64 9.13 -7.35 -12.59
N THR A 65 9.69 -8.55 -12.49
CA THR A 65 9.51 -9.64 -13.45
C THR A 65 9.41 -10.97 -12.69
N PRO A 66 8.25 -11.29 -12.08
CA PRO A 66 8.07 -12.56 -11.38
C PRO A 66 8.16 -13.72 -12.38
N THR A 67 8.83 -14.80 -11.96
CA THR A 67 8.91 -16.07 -12.66
C THR A 67 7.53 -16.76 -12.73
N THR A 68 7.41 -17.77 -13.59
CA THR A 68 6.19 -18.56 -13.71
C THR A 68 5.76 -19.21 -12.39
N ASP A 69 6.72 -19.67 -11.58
CA ASP A 69 6.40 -20.31 -10.30
C ASP A 69 6.04 -19.30 -9.22
N GLU A 70 6.69 -18.13 -9.18
CA GLU A 70 6.27 -17.00 -8.34
C GLU A 70 4.85 -16.55 -8.69
N LYS A 71 4.53 -16.45 -9.99
CA LYS A 71 3.17 -16.15 -10.46
C LYS A 71 2.14 -17.18 -9.97
N LYS A 72 2.45 -18.47 -10.02
CA LYS A 72 1.58 -19.53 -9.44
C LYS A 72 1.44 -19.39 -7.93
N GLY A 73 2.47 -18.89 -7.25
CA GLY A 73 2.47 -18.55 -5.83
C GLY A 73 1.75 -17.25 -5.49
N GLY A 74 1.17 -16.53 -6.47
CA GLY A 74 0.39 -15.31 -6.24
C GLY A 74 1.20 -14.01 -6.25
N TRP A 75 2.46 -14.05 -6.72
CA TRP A 75 3.26 -12.84 -6.93
C TRP A 75 2.65 -11.96 -8.02
N LEU A 76 2.74 -10.65 -7.81
CA LEU A 76 2.28 -9.64 -8.76
C LEU A 76 3.47 -9.00 -9.50
N THR A 77 3.20 -8.54 -10.72
CA THR A 77 4.04 -7.50 -11.32
C THR A 77 3.78 -6.17 -10.61
N GLN A 78 4.71 -5.23 -10.74
CA GLN A 78 4.51 -3.87 -10.23
C GLN A 78 3.23 -3.20 -10.76
N GLU A 79 2.88 -3.44 -12.03
CA GLU A 79 1.65 -2.89 -12.62
C GLU A 79 0.39 -3.51 -11.99
N GLU A 80 0.39 -4.84 -11.79
CA GLU A 80 -0.71 -5.54 -11.13
C GLU A 80 -0.86 -5.12 -9.67
N PHE A 81 0.25 -4.91 -8.96
CA PHE A 81 0.24 -4.37 -7.61
C PHE A 81 -0.43 -2.99 -7.56
N VAL A 82 -0.05 -2.05 -8.44
CA VAL A 82 -0.68 -0.73 -8.49
C VAL A 82 -2.18 -0.83 -8.80
N LYS A 83 -2.59 -1.71 -9.72
CA LYS A 83 -4.02 -1.96 -10.00
C LYS A 83 -4.75 -2.51 -8.77
N TRP A 84 -4.12 -3.44 -8.06
CA TRP A 84 -4.68 -4.03 -6.85
C TRP A 84 -4.81 -3.00 -5.72
N VAL A 85 -3.79 -2.17 -5.47
CA VAL A 85 -3.82 -1.10 -4.46
C VAL A 85 -4.93 -0.11 -4.78
N ARG A 86 -5.10 0.25 -6.06
CA ARG A 86 -6.19 1.13 -6.51
C ARG A 86 -7.56 0.57 -6.13
N LEU A 87 -7.79 -0.72 -6.39
CA LEU A 87 -9.04 -1.41 -6.04
C LEU A 87 -9.26 -1.43 -4.51
N GLN A 88 -8.25 -1.81 -3.74
CA GLN A 88 -8.36 -1.87 -2.28
C GLN A 88 -8.63 -0.49 -1.67
N ARG A 89 -7.98 0.55 -2.17
CA ARG A 89 -8.26 1.92 -1.76
C ARG A 89 -9.71 2.31 -2.06
N ASP A 90 -10.22 1.97 -3.23
CA ASP A 90 -11.61 2.29 -3.59
C ASP A 90 -12.62 1.53 -2.71
N LEU A 91 -12.34 0.28 -2.35
CA LEU A 91 -13.11 -0.49 -1.38
C LEU A 91 -13.06 0.15 0.02
N TYR A 92 -11.86 0.54 0.48
CA TYR A 92 -11.64 1.17 1.78
C TYR A 92 -12.41 2.50 1.93
N PHE A 93 -12.56 3.27 0.85
CA PHE A 93 -13.40 4.48 0.87
C PHE A 93 -14.89 4.23 0.58
N GLY A 94 -15.32 2.98 0.44
CA GLY A 94 -16.70 2.64 0.12
C GLY A 94 -17.15 3.11 -1.28
N ARG A 95 -16.23 3.31 -2.22
CA ARG A 95 -16.52 3.83 -3.57
C ARG A 95 -16.99 2.75 -4.56
N LEU A 96 -16.98 1.49 -4.13
CA LEU A 96 -17.41 0.31 -4.90
C LEU A 96 -18.60 -0.41 -4.24
N ALA A 97 -19.29 0.26 -3.31
CA ALA A 97 -20.51 -0.23 -2.66
C ALA A 97 -21.77 0.13 -3.45
#